data_AF-A0A2M7N7N7-F1
#
_entry.id   AF-A0A2M7N7N7-F1
#
_cell.length_a   1.000
_cell.length_b   1.000
_cell.length_c   1.000
_cell.angle_alpha   90.00
_cell.angle_beta   90.00
_cell.angle_gamma   90.00
#
_symmetry.space_group_name_H-M   'P 1'
#
loop_
_entity.id
_entity.type
_entity.pdbx_description
1 polymer ?
#
loop_
_entity_poly.entity_id
_entity_poly.type
_entity_poly.pdbx_seq_one_letter_code
_entity_poly.pdbx_strand_id
1 'polypeptide(L)'
;MIILQINKIIMHTLLVGLNYKTTQVDYREKIYFSANQLDIALPLLNSYQYISECVILSTCNRIEIYAASENPEEAYKSIIQFLSDFHKLPSENFINFIYKKRCDDAVKHLFDVASSLNSMILGEYEILGQVKDAYEKAKELNTTKEFFNKLFQMAIVVGKRVRTETGIGKGSISVGSVAVNLIKEIFPSDNKLNVMLVGAGAVSELVAVNLTNKVDCNITVTNRTNNKADEFAKKFNASFVNFESKNQFYNNQDVIVFSTSAQNYIITKEETENLNITNSRKIVLIDLSVPRNIEPEIGNINNVYLKTIDDLEIIIDSSREERLREIIKAEIIIKEVQEKFTEWYNMQSIIPVMRGIKGEFNAIKERLIETYSTQLSSLTDEQKEVIKNIMDSYSDTLIKTIMLNLKEVTDPAHLHHLGDALKRTFKVHLNEHTNNPHANMNNPHEKMTNPHENMTNPHLHHHHAF
;
A
#
# COMPACT_ATOMS: atom_id res chain seq x y z
N MET A 1 -41.47 16.67 -16.75
CA MET A 1 -40.45 17.47 -16.02
C MET A 1 -39.52 16.48 -15.32
N ILE A 2 -38.69 15.79 -16.10
CA ILE A 2 -37.72 14.81 -15.57
C ILE A 2 -36.43 15.60 -15.35
N ILE A 3 -36.17 15.98 -14.11
CA ILE A 3 -34.87 16.49 -13.69
C ILE A 3 -33.95 15.27 -13.74
N LEU A 4 -33.25 15.09 -14.86
CA LEU A 4 -32.12 14.18 -14.95
C LEU A 4 -31.07 14.69 -13.96
N GLN A 5 -30.99 14.01 -12.83
CA GLN A 5 -30.04 14.24 -11.76
C GLN A 5 -28.68 13.74 -12.25
N ILE A 6 -27.99 14.58 -13.04
CA ILE A 6 -26.65 14.29 -13.58
C ILE A 6 -25.65 14.45 -12.42
N ASN A 7 -25.57 13.41 -11.57
CA ASN A 7 -24.53 13.24 -10.57
C ASN A 7 -23.31 12.63 -11.25
N LYS A 8 -22.27 13.41 -11.51
CA LYS A 8 -20.95 12.84 -11.78
C LYS A 8 -20.32 12.50 -10.44
N ILE A 9 -19.95 11.23 -10.27
CA ILE A 9 -19.97 10.65 -8.93
C ILE A 9 -18.71 10.93 -8.12
N ILE A 10 -18.94 11.42 -6.90
CA ILE A 10 -17.93 11.64 -5.88
C ILE A 10 -17.37 10.27 -5.46
N MET A 11 -16.13 9.98 -5.85
CA MET A 11 -15.42 8.76 -5.46
C MET A 11 -14.90 8.90 -4.04
N HIS A 12 -15.40 8.07 -3.13
CA HIS A 12 -14.90 8.00 -1.77
C HIS A 12 -13.92 6.84 -1.61
N THR A 13 -12.78 7.10 -0.96
CA THR A 13 -11.87 6.05 -0.51
C THR A 13 -12.47 5.36 0.71
N LEU A 14 -12.60 4.04 0.65
CA LEU A 14 -12.92 3.18 1.78
C LEU A 14 -11.71 2.28 2.06
N LEU A 15 -11.35 2.16 3.33
CA LEU A 15 -10.41 1.17 3.82
C LEU A 15 -11.13 0.24 4.77
N VAL A 16 -11.01 -1.06 4.51
CA VAL A 16 -11.43 -2.15 5.40
C VAL A 16 -10.20 -2.97 5.71
N GLY A 17 -9.82 -3.03 6.99
CA GLY A 17 -8.57 -3.68 7.36
C GLY A 17 -8.65 -4.49 8.65
N LEU A 18 -7.71 -5.41 8.77
CA LEU A 18 -7.36 -6.16 9.97
C LEU A 18 -5.88 -5.99 10.24
N ASN A 19 -5.48 -5.83 11.50
CA ASN A 19 -4.07 -5.68 11.86
C ASN A 19 -3.74 -6.41 13.16
N TYR A 20 -2.44 -6.49 13.48
CA TYR A 20 -1.95 -7.12 14.70
C TYR A 20 -2.51 -6.53 16.01
N LYS A 21 -2.94 -5.25 16.01
CA LYS A 21 -3.54 -4.60 17.19
C LYS A 21 -4.97 -5.07 17.47
N THR A 22 -5.64 -5.58 16.45
CA THR A 22 -7.07 -5.93 16.48
C THR A 22 -7.33 -7.42 16.46
N THR A 23 -6.31 -8.26 16.20
CA THR A 23 -6.47 -9.72 16.02
C THR A 23 -5.30 -10.52 16.59
N GLN A 24 -5.58 -11.76 17.03
CA GLN A 24 -4.55 -12.77 17.24
C GLN A 24 -4.04 -13.32 15.89
N VAL A 25 -2.83 -13.88 15.88
CA VAL A 25 -2.15 -14.39 14.66
C VAL A 25 -3.02 -15.41 13.91
N ASP A 26 -3.65 -16.34 14.64
CA ASP A 26 -4.46 -17.45 14.11
C ASP A 26 -5.64 -17.01 13.24
N TYR A 27 -6.15 -15.79 13.46
CA TYR A 27 -7.23 -15.23 12.64
C TYR A 27 -6.68 -14.57 11.39
N ARG A 28 -5.52 -13.90 11.45
CA ARG A 28 -4.91 -13.24 10.28
C ARG A 28 -4.47 -14.25 9.23
N GLU A 29 -3.99 -15.41 9.64
CA GLU A 29 -3.58 -16.47 8.69
C GLU A 29 -4.75 -16.97 7.83
N LYS A 30 -5.97 -17.01 8.39
CA LYS A 30 -7.16 -17.52 7.69
C LYS A 30 -7.65 -16.59 6.57
N ILE A 31 -7.37 -15.29 6.69
CA ILE A 31 -7.79 -14.23 5.77
C ILE A 31 -6.61 -13.64 4.98
N TYR A 32 -5.43 -14.24 5.09
CA TYR A 32 -4.24 -13.81 4.37
C TYR A 32 -4.36 -14.14 2.88
N PHE A 33 -3.91 -13.20 2.03
CA PHE A 33 -3.78 -13.41 0.59
C PHE A 33 -2.32 -13.69 0.24
N SER A 34 -2.05 -14.90 -0.25
CA SER A 34 -0.79 -15.23 -0.94
C SER A 34 -0.71 -14.56 -2.32
N ALA A 35 0.49 -14.45 -2.89
CA ALA A 35 0.70 -13.84 -4.20
C ALA A 35 -0.20 -14.45 -5.30
N ASN A 36 -0.30 -15.78 -5.35
CA ASN A 36 -1.16 -16.48 -6.32
C ASN A 36 -2.66 -16.25 -6.08
N GLN A 37 -3.06 -16.03 -4.83
CA GLN A 37 -4.45 -15.70 -4.50
C GLN A 37 -4.81 -14.29 -4.94
N LEU A 38 -3.86 -13.34 -4.90
CA LEU A 38 -4.10 -11.96 -5.33
C LEU A 38 -4.49 -11.86 -6.81
N ASP A 39 -3.94 -12.72 -7.67
CA ASP A 39 -4.30 -12.81 -9.10
C ASP A 39 -5.79 -13.10 -9.33
N ILE A 40 -6.43 -13.80 -8.40
CA ILE A 40 -7.85 -14.17 -8.46
C ILE A 40 -8.69 -13.20 -7.64
N ALA A 41 -8.21 -12.83 -6.45
CA ALA A 41 -8.90 -12.01 -5.48
C ALA A 41 -9.19 -10.60 -6.00
N LEU A 42 -8.21 -9.95 -6.65
CA LEU A 42 -8.35 -8.58 -7.12
C LEU A 42 -9.43 -8.43 -8.21
N PRO A 43 -9.39 -9.20 -9.34
CA PRO A 43 -10.45 -9.13 -10.35
C PRO A 43 -11.82 -9.51 -9.79
N LEU A 44 -11.88 -10.50 -8.90
CA LEU A 44 -13.12 -10.91 -8.26
C LEU A 44 -13.69 -9.78 -7.40
N LEU A 45 -12.89 -9.19 -6.50
CA LEU A 45 -13.31 -8.06 -5.67
C LEU A 45 -13.81 -6.89 -6.53
N ASN A 46 -13.10 -6.56 -7.61
CA ASN A 46 -13.50 -5.48 -8.51
C ASN A 46 -14.81 -5.76 -9.28
N SER A 47 -15.27 -7.02 -9.31
CA SER A 47 -16.57 -7.39 -9.90
C SER A 47 -17.76 -7.23 -8.96
N TYR A 48 -17.52 -7.02 -7.65
CA TYR A 48 -18.59 -6.80 -6.68
C TYR A 48 -19.23 -5.43 -6.88
N GLN A 49 -20.53 -5.35 -6.58
CA GLN A 49 -21.27 -4.09 -6.67
C GLN A 49 -20.66 -3.01 -5.76
N TYR A 50 -20.75 -1.77 -6.22
CA TYR A 50 -20.27 -0.57 -5.52
C TYR A 50 -18.74 -0.47 -5.39
N ILE A 51 -17.96 -1.33 -6.04
CA ILE A 51 -16.49 -1.24 -6.08
C ILE A 51 -16.08 -0.77 -7.48
N SER A 52 -15.51 0.44 -7.56
CA SER A 52 -15.07 1.05 -8.82
C SER A 52 -13.59 0.78 -9.11
N GLU A 53 -12.79 0.73 -8.05
CA GLU A 53 -11.35 0.43 -8.04
C GLU A 53 -11.02 -0.26 -6.72
N CYS A 54 -10.03 -1.17 -6.71
CA CYS A 54 -9.58 -1.81 -5.48
C CYS A 54 -8.08 -2.17 -5.48
N VAL A 55 -7.49 -2.15 -4.29
CA VAL A 55 -6.13 -2.61 -3.99
C VAL A 55 -6.17 -3.44 -2.70
N ILE A 56 -5.46 -4.57 -2.67
CA ILE A 56 -5.31 -5.42 -1.49
C ILE A 56 -3.85 -5.38 -1.04
N LEU A 57 -3.61 -4.85 0.15
CA LEU A 57 -2.32 -4.90 0.84
C LEU A 57 -2.35 -6.01 1.88
N SER A 58 -1.70 -7.13 1.57
CA SER A 58 -1.63 -8.32 2.43
C SER A 58 -0.19 -8.56 2.88
N THR A 59 0.07 -8.43 4.18
CA THR A 59 1.38 -8.63 4.81
C THR A 59 1.22 -9.54 6.03
N CYS A 60 2.32 -9.92 6.68
CA CYS A 60 2.27 -10.69 7.94
C CYS A 60 1.57 -9.94 9.09
N ASN A 61 1.56 -8.60 9.04
CA ASN A 61 1.09 -7.74 10.12
C ASN A 61 -0.27 -7.09 9.85
N ARG A 62 -0.72 -7.05 8.59
CA ARG A 62 -1.97 -6.40 8.18
C ARG A 62 -2.55 -7.02 6.91
N ILE A 63 -3.87 -7.00 6.83
CA ILE A 63 -4.61 -7.17 5.59
C ILE A 63 -5.49 -5.94 5.45
N GLU A 64 -5.28 -5.17 4.40
CA GLU A 64 -5.96 -3.90 4.16
C GLU A 64 -6.50 -3.88 2.73
N ILE A 65 -7.82 -3.74 2.61
CA ILE A 65 -8.52 -3.59 1.34
C ILE A 65 -8.90 -2.12 1.18
N TYR A 66 -8.33 -1.49 0.16
CA TYR A 66 -8.70 -0.15 -0.28
C TYR A 66 -9.70 -0.29 -1.44
N ALA A 67 -10.82 0.42 -1.37
CA ALA A 67 -11.83 0.44 -2.43
C ALA A 67 -12.30 1.88 -2.72
N ALA A 68 -12.42 2.23 -4.00
CA ALA A 68 -13.03 3.48 -4.43
C ALA A 68 -14.52 3.21 -4.69
N SER A 69 -15.39 4.00 -4.08
CA SER A 69 -16.83 3.79 -4.18
C SER A 69 -17.64 5.08 -4.14
N GLU A 70 -18.75 5.07 -4.85
CA GLU A 70 -19.83 6.06 -4.78
C GLU A 70 -20.65 5.92 -3.49
N ASN A 71 -20.72 4.70 -2.97
CA ASN A 71 -21.50 4.35 -1.79
C ASN A 71 -20.64 3.52 -0.83
N PRO A 72 -19.85 4.18 0.04
CA PRO A 72 -18.94 3.50 0.97
C PRO A 72 -19.61 2.51 1.92
N GLU A 73 -20.89 2.70 2.24
CA GLU A 73 -21.59 1.78 3.15
C GLU A 73 -21.96 0.48 2.45
N GLU A 74 -22.42 0.55 1.21
CA GLU A 74 -22.69 -0.66 0.42
C GLU A 74 -21.39 -1.34 -0.04
N ALA A 75 -20.36 -0.57 -0.40
CA ALA A 75 -19.04 -1.13 -0.70
C ALA A 75 -18.43 -1.85 0.52
N TYR A 76 -18.65 -1.36 1.73
CA TYR A 76 -18.25 -2.07 2.94
C TYR A 76 -18.90 -3.46 3.02
N LYS A 77 -20.21 -3.54 2.83
CA LYS A 77 -20.93 -4.83 2.82
C LYS A 77 -20.40 -5.76 1.71
N SER A 78 -20.16 -5.23 0.50
CA SER A 78 -19.56 -5.97 -0.61
C SER A 78 -18.19 -6.55 -0.24
N ILE A 79 -17.33 -5.77 0.44
CA ILE A 79 -16.00 -6.24 0.87
C ILE A 79 -16.13 -7.34 1.94
N ILE A 80 -17.04 -7.19 2.91
CA ILE A 80 -17.27 -8.23 3.93
C ILE A 80 -17.76 -9.52 3.28
N GLN A 81 -18.71 -9.41 2.35
CA GLN A 81 -19.23 -10.56 1.60
C GLN A 81 -18.11 -11.23 0.79
N PHE A 82 -17.32 -10.45 0.06
CA PHE A 82 -16.16 -10.93 -0.69
C PHE A 82 -15.16 -11.69 0.20
N LEU A 83 -14.79 -11.14 1.36
CA LEU A 83 -13.88 -11.79 2.30
C LEU A 83 -14.46 -13.13 2.79
N SER A 84 -15.76 -13.16 3.08
CA SER A 84 -16.45 -14.37 3.52
C SER A 84 -16.46 -15.45 2.43
N ASP A 85 -16.80 -15.07 1.20
CA ASP A 85 -16.91 -15.98 0.06
C ASP A 85 -15.53 -16.50 -0.39
N PHE A 86 -14.54 -15.61 -0.48
CA PHE A 86 -13.20 -15.95 -0.94
C PHE A 86 -12.47 -16.89 0.03
N HIS A 87 -12.55 -16.61 1.33
CA HIS A 87 -11.90 -17.43 2.37
C HIS A 87 -12.77 -18.56 2.89
N LYS A 88 -14.03 -18.67 2.43
CA LYS A 88 -15.03 -19.64 2.91
C LYS A 88 -15.18 -19.59 4.44
N LEU A 89 -15.19 -18.37 4.98
CA LEU A 89 -15.22 -18.11 6.41
C LEU A 89 -16.45 -17.24 6.74
N PRO A 90 -17.34 -17.65 7.67
CA PRO A 90 -18.48 -16.82 8.06
C PRO A 90 -18.05 -15.44 8.55
N SER A 91 -18.79 -14.40 8.16
CA SER A 91 -18.44 -13.02 8.50
C SER A 91 -18.41 -12.75 10.01
N GLU A 92 -19.21 -13.47 10.80
CA GLU A 92 -19.21 -13.34 12.27
C GLU A 92 -17.85 -13.66 12.89
N ASN A 93 -17.01 -14.45 12.21
CA ASN A 93 -15.71 -14.89 12.72
C ASN A 93 -14.64 -13.79 12.65
N PHE A 94 -14.82 -12.76 11.83
CA PHE A 94 -13.80 -11.73 11.63
C PHE A 94 -14.31 -10.29 11.72
N ILE A 95 -15.62 -10.06 11.64
CA ILE A 95 -16.19 -8.70 11.58
C ILE A 95 -15.87 -7.84 12.82
N ASN A 96 -15.78 -8.46 14.01
CA ASN A 96 -15.46 -7.76 15.26
C ASN A 96 -14.03 -7.25 15.33
N PHE A 97 -13.17 -7.71 14.43
CA PHE A 97 -11.77 -7.31 14.37
C PHE A 97 -11.45 -6.36 13.22
N ILE A 98 -12.44 -6.08 12.37
CA ILE A 98 -12.28 -5.16 11.25
C ILE A 98 -12.31 -3.73 11.78
N TYR A 99 -11.36 -2.92 11.31
CA TYR A 99 -11.46 -1.48 11.38
C TYR A 99 -11.78 -0.91 10.00
N LYS A 100 -12.53 0.19 10.02
CA LYS A 100 -12.99 0.91 8.83
C LYS A 100 -12.52 2.35 8.88
N LYS A 101 -12.01 2.84 7.76
CA LYS A 101 -11.69 4.27 7.56
C LYS A 101 -12.29 4.76 6.24
N ARG A 102 -12.65 6.04 6.18
CA ARG A 102 -13.31 6.65 5.00
C ARG A 102 -12.62 7.94 4.62
N CYS A 103 -12.61 8.24 3.32
CA CYS A 103 -12.14 9.49 2.74
C CYS A 103 -10.75 9.87 3.27
N ASP A 104 -10.61 11.05 3.86
CA ASP A 104 -9.36 11.59 4.39
C ASP A 104 -8.70 10.67 5.42
N ASP A 105 -9.46 9.96 6.25
CA ASP A 105 -8.89 9.03 7.22
C ASP A 105 -8.24 7.82 6.56
N ALA A 106 -8.84 7.33 5.46
CA ALA A 106 -8.28 6.21 4.69
C ALA A 106 -7.03 6.65 3.91
N VAL A 107 -7.07 7.85 3.34
CA VAL A 107 -5.91 8.47 2.64
C VAL A 107 -4.76 8.69 3.62
N LYS A 108 -5.03 9.34 4.75
CA LYS A 108 -4.04 9.57 5.80
C LYS A 108 -3.46 8.24 6.30
N HIS A 109 -4.31 7.24 6.56
CA HIS A 109 -3.83 5.94 7.01
C HIS A 109 -2.90 5.28 5.98
N LEU A 110 -3.23 5.31 4.69
CA LEU A 110 -2.34 4.81 3.64
C LEU A 110 -0.99 5.54 3.64
N PHE A 111 -0.99 6.86 3.84
CA PHE A 111 0.23 7.65 3.91
C PHE A 111 1.04 7.31 5.16
N ASP A 112 0.39 7.17 6.32
CA ASP A 112 1.02 6.73 7.57
C ASP A 112 1.66 5.33 7.41
N VAL A 113 0.99 4.41 6.71
CA VAL A 113 1.50 3.05 6.41
C VAL A 113 2.69 3.12 5.45
N ALA A 114 2.59 3.86 4.35
CA ALA A 114 3.68 4.02 3.38
C ALA A 114 4.91 4.72 3.99
N SER A 115 4.72 5.54 5.02
CA SER A 115 5.76 6.19 5.81
C SER A 115 6.26 5.38 7.01
N SER A 116 5.79 4.14 7.17
CA SER A 116 6.14 3.24 8.29
C SER A 116 5.80 3.78 9.69
N LEU A 117 4.89 4.77 9.80
CA LEU A 117 4.44 5.35 11.08
C LEU A 117 3.44 4.44 11.81
N ASN A 118 2.77 3.53 11.09
CA ASN A 118 1.77 2.63 11.65
C ASN A 118 2.17 1.15 11.56
N SER A 119 3.46 0.85 11.41
CA SER A 119 4.03 -0.50 11.45
C SER A 119 4.27 -0.98 12.89
N MET A 120 4.34 -2.30 13.09
CA MET A 120 4.67 -2.89 14.40
C MET A 120 6.10 -2.49 14.80
N ILE A 121 7.02 -2.53 13.83
CA ILE A 121 8.30 -1.86 13.94
C ILE A 121 8.19 -0.53 13.17
N LEU A 122 8.09 0.58 13.91
CA LEU A 122 8.17 1.92 13.35
C LEU A 122 9.44 2.06 12.50
N GLY A 123 9.29 2.33 11.19
CA GLY A 123 10.41 2.37 10.25
C GLY A 123 10.73 1.04 9.54
N GLU A 124 9.84 0.04 9.53
CA GLU A 124 9.98 -1.17 8.70
C GLU A 124 10.43 -0.81 7.28
N TYR A 125 11.60 -1.31 6.88
CA TYR A 125 12.24 -1.00 5.60
C TYR A 125 11.38 -1.44 4.41
N GLU A 126 10.56 -2.47 4.60
CA GLU A 126 9.85 -3.21 3.55
C GLU A 126 8.44 -2.69 3.28
N ILE A 127 7.77 -1.99 4.22
CA ILE A 127 6.34 -1.65 4.06
C ILE A 127 6.08 -0.72 2.87
N LEU A 128 6.97 0.23 2.58
CA LEU A 128 6.88 1.07 1.38
C LEU A 128 7.00 0.23 0.10
N GLY A 129 7.86 -0.79 0.11
CA GLY A 129 7.97 -1.77 -0.96
C GLY A 129 6.67 -2.56 -1.13
N GLN A 130 6.13 -3.09 -0.03
CA GLN A 130 4.86 -3.84 -0.03
C GLN A 130 3.67 -3.00 -0.52
N VAL A 131 3.59 -1.72 -0.14
CA VAL A 131 2.58 -0.78 -0.67
C VAL A 131 2.75 -0.59 -2.18
N LYS A 132 4.01 -0.44 -2.64
CA LYS A 132 4.31 -0.31 -4.06
C LYS A 132 3.94 -1.57 -4.83
N ASP A 133 4.29 -2.75 -4.32
CA ASP A 133 4.03 -4.04 -4.96
C ASP A 133 2.53 -4.32 -5.02
N ALA A 134 1.77 -4.05 -3.95
CA ALA A 134 0.31 -4.17 -3.92
C ALA A 134 -0.35 -3.27 -4.98
N TYR A 135 0.11 -2.03 -5.11
CA TYR A 135 -0.36 -1.10 -6.14
C TYR A 135 0.02 -1.54 -7.55
N GLU A 136 1.26 -1.95 -7.80
CA GLU A 136 1.71 -2.42 -9.11
C GLU A 136 0.93 -3.65 -9.54
N LYS A 137 0.62 -4.56 -8.60
CA LYS A 137 -0.20 -5.74 -8.87
C LYS A 137 -1.64 -5.40 -9.23
N ALA A 138 -2.27 -4.52 -8.47
CA ALA A 138 -3.63 -4.05 -8.77
C ALA A 138 -3.71 -3.32 -10.12
N LYS A 139 -2.67 -2.55 -10.46
CA LYS A 139 -2.55 -1.88 -11.75
C LYS A 139 -2.35 -2.87 -12.91
N GLU A 140 -1.51 -3.88 -12.74
CA GLU A 140 -1.31 -4.97 -13.73
C GLU A 140 -2.64 -5.67 -14.05
N LEU A 141 -3.45 -5.93 -13.03
CA LEU A 141 -4.75 -6.61 -13.15
C LEU A 141 -5.91 -5.66 -13.50
N ASN A 142 -5.62 -4.38 -13.80
CA ASN A 142 -6.61 -3.35 -14.16
C ASN A 142 -7.73 -3.15 -13.11
N THR A 143 -7.43 -3.36 -11.83
CA THR A 143 -8.36 -3.06 -10.73
C THR A 143 -8.19 -1.64 -10.17
N THR A 144 -7.23 -0.88 -10.69
CA THR A 144 -7.10 0.56 -10.43
C THR A 144 -7.39 1.37 -11.69
N LYS A 145 -7.89 2.59 -11.52
CA LYS A 145 -8.08 3.60 -12.56
C LYS A 145 -7.44 4.91 -12.11
N GLU A 146 -7.89 6.04 -12.62
CA GLU A 146 -7.28 7.35 -12.37
C GLU A 146 -7.18 7.69 -10.86
N PHE A 147 -8.21 7.36 -10.07
CA PHE A 147 -8.30 7.77 -8.68
C PHE A 147 -7.26 7.06 -7.80
N PHE A 148 -7.21 5.72 -7.82
CA PHE A 148 -6.22 4.98 -7.05
C PHE A 148 -4.82 5.03 -7.65
N ASN A 149 -4.68 5.17 -8.97
CA ASN A 149 -3.37 5.46 -9.56
C ASN A 149 -2.78 6.74 -8.98
N LYS A 150 -3.59 7.81 -8.85
CA LYS A 150 -3.12 9.06 -8.23
C LYS A 150 -2.81 8.88 -6.75
N LEU A 151 -3.72 8.29 -5.98
CA LEU A 151 -3.59 8.13 -4.52
C LEU A 151 -2.35 7.30 -4.14
N PHE A 152 -2.17 6.12 -4.73
CA PHE A 152 -1.06 5.23 -4.39
C PHE A 152 0.30 5.77 -4.87
N GLN A 153 0.35 6.46 -6.02
CA GLN A 153 1.57 7.16 -6.43
C GLN A 153 1.96 8.25 -5.42
N MET A 154 0.99 9.00 -4.90
CA MET A 154 1.24 10.01 -3.87
C MET A 154 1.68 9.35 -2.55
N ALA A 155 1.09 8.21 -2.16
CA ALA A 155 1.55 7.43 -1.00
C ALA A 155 3.02 7.00 -1.13
N ILE A 156 3.44 6.53 -2.31
CA ILE A 156 4.83 6.17 -2.58
C ILE A 156 5.76 7.39 -2.48
N VAL A 157 5.33 8.55 -2.99
CA VAL A 157 6.09 9.81 -2.88
C VAL A 157 6.24 10.21 -1.41
N VAL A 158 5.17 10.16 -0.62
CA VAL A 158 5.18 10.46 0.82
C VAL A 158 6.14 9.55 1.57
N GLY A 159 6.05 8.23 1.35
CA GLY A 159 6.95 7.26 1.99
C GLY A 159 8.42 7.53 1.66
N LYS A 160 8.73 7.85 0.39
CA LYS A 160 10.10 8.23 -0.02
C LYS A 160 10.56 9.51 0.66
N ARG A 161 9.74 10.57 0.66
CA ARG A 161 10.06 11.86 1.28
C ARG A 161 10.29 11.71 2.78
N VAL A 162 9.38 11.07 3.51
CA VAL A 162 9.55 10.81 4.95
C VAL A 162 10.86 10.08 5.21
N ARG A 163 11.19 9.07 4.40
CA ARG A 163 12.43 8.31 4.56
C ARG A 163 13.70 9.12 4.30
N THR A 164 13.69 10.04 3.33
CA THR A 164 14.88 10.82 2.95
C THR A 164 15.03 12.12 3.74
N GLU A 165 13.92 12.74 4.12
CA GLU A 165 13.86 14.06 4.77
C GLU A 165 13.78 13.96 6.30
N THR A 166 13.51 12.77 6.86
CA THR A 166 13.46 12.54 8.32
C THR A 166 14.43 11.46 8.77
N GLY A 167 14.67 11.39 10.08
CA GLY A 167 15.41 10.34 10.75
C GLY A 167 14.67 9.00 10.85
N ILE A 168 13.38 8.94 10.50
CA ILE A 168 12.59 7.69 10.53
C ILE A 168 13.22 6.63 9.63
N GLY A 169 13.73 7.03 8.47
CA GLY A 169 14.45 6.15 7.55
C GLY A 169 15.89 5.83 7.94
N LYS A 170 16.50 6.65 8.81
CA LYS A 170 17.90 6.52 9.27
C LYS A 170 18.03 5.66 10.53
N GLY A 171 16.91 5.46 11.24
CA GLY A 171 16.88 4.93 12.60
C GLY A 171 15.92 3.77 12.81
N SER A 172 15.66 2.91 11.80
CA SER A 172 15.20 1.56 12.12
C SER A 172 16.38 0.84 12.77
N ILE A 173 16.56 1.00 14.08
CA ILE A 173 17.45 0.13 14.83
C ILE A 173 16.84 -1.26 14.67
N SER A 174 17.30 -2.01 13.67
CA SER A 174 16.80 -3.36 13.43
C SER A 174 17.11 -4.16 14.69
N VAL A 175 16.27 -5.15 15.00
CA VAL A 175 16.51 -6.04 16.14
C VAL A 175 17.95 -6.58 16.12
N GLY A 176 18.49 -6.87 14.93
CA GLY A 176 19.90 -7.24 14.75
C GLY A 176 20.91 -6.13 15.10
N SER A 177 20.65 -4.87 14.73
CA SER A 177 21.52 -3.75 15.14
C SER A 177 21.46 -3.48 16.64
N VAL A 178 20.29 -3.59 17.29
CA VAL A 178 20.17 -3.43 18.75
C VAL A 178 20.97 -4.54 19.44
N ALA A 179 20.76 -5.79 19.02
CA ALA A 179 21.47 -6.94 19.56
C ALA A 179 22.99 -6.77 19.47
N VAL A 180 23.52 -6.30 18.33
CA VAL A 180 24.96 -6.06 18.17
C VAL A 180 25.46 -4.89 19.02
N ASN A 181 24.70 -3.81 19.17
CA ASN A 181 25.09 -2.72 20.06
C ASN A 181 25.14 -3.19 21.53
N LEU A 182 24.17 -4.00 21.96
CA LEU A 182 24.17 -4.63 23.28
C LEU A 182 25.39 -5.55 23.47
N ILE A 183 25.77 -6.34 22.47
CA ILE A 183 26.98 -7.16 22.52
C ILE A 183 28.22 -6.29 22.79
N LYS A 184 28.35 -5.14 22.12
CA LYS A 184 29.48 -4.20 22.33
C LYS A 184 29.47 -3.57 23.71
N GLU A 185 28.30 -3.26 24.25
CA GLU A 185 28.18 -2.71 25.61
C GLU A 185 28.60 -3.75 26.66
N ILE A 186 28.21 -5.01 26.46
CA ILE A 186 28.55 -6.11 27.36
C ILE A 186 30.03 -6.52 27.24
N PHE A 187 30.58 -6.48 26.03
CA PHE A 187 31.97 -6.81 25.71
C PHE A 187 32.70 -5.60 25.12
N PRO A 188 33.09 -4.62 25.96
CA PRO A 188 33.70 -3.36 25.50
C PRO A 188 35.16 -3.49 25.03
N SER A 189 35.80 -4.66 25.19
CA SER A 189 37.20 -4.87 24.78
C SER A 189 37.31 -5.24 23.30
N ASP A 190 38.41 -4.86 22.64
CA ASP A 190 38.74 -5.23 21.24
C ASP A 190 39.16 -6.71 21.06
N ASN A 191 38.74 -7.59 21.98
CA ASN A 191 39.02 -9.00 21.86
C ASN A 191 38.09 -9.61 20.81
N LYS A 192 38.65 -10.47 19.96
CA LYS A 192 37.88 -11.20 18.97
C LYS A 192 36.87 -12.12 19.65
N LEU A 193 35.57 -11.87 19.42
CA LEU A 193 34.48 -12.65 20.03
C LEU A 193 34.13 -13.88 19.18
N ASN A 194 33.69 -14.94 19.83
CA ASN A 194 33.05 -16.07 19.14
C ASN A 194 31.52 -15.92 19.26
N VAL A 195 30.84 -15.76 18.13
CA VAL A 195 29.39 -15.55 18.07
C VAL A 195 28.74 -16.67 17.27
N MET A 196 27.74 -17.31 17.88
CA MET A 196 26.96 -18.36 17.22
C MET A 196 25.55 -17.88 16.89
N LEU A 197 25.12 -18.09 15.66
CA LEU A 197 23.78 -17.80 15.18
C LEU A 197 23.01 -19.11 15.01
N VAL A 198 21.95 -19.29 15.81
CA VAL A 198 21.00 -20.40 15.72
C VAL A 198 19.82 -19.95 14.87
N GLY A 199 19.81 -20.39 13.62
CA GLY A 199 18.92 -19.94 12.57
C GLY A 199 19.68 -19.24 11.43
N ALA A 200 19.16 -19.35 10.21
CA ALA A 200 19.71 -18.72 9.01
C ALA A 200 18.63 -17.92 8.25
N GLY A 201 17.72 -17.27 9.00
CA GLY A 201 16.67 -16.42 8.46
C GLY A 201 17.10 -14.96 8.31
N ALA A 202 16.16 -14.10 7.88
CA ALA A 202 16.41 -12.67 7.68
C ALA A 202 16.96 -11.94 8.92
N VAL A 203 16.50 -12.32 10.13
CA VAL A 203 16.99 -11.75 11.39
C VAL A 203 18.47 -12.13 11.63
N SER A 204 18.84 -13.40 11.48
CA SER A 204 20.25 -13.83 11.54
C SER A 204 21.11 -13.11 10.51
N GLU A 205 20.62 -12.87 9.29
CA GLU A 205 21.37 -12.13 8.28
C GLU A 205 21.64 -10.68 8.73
N LEU A 206 20.62 -10.00 9.27
CA LEU A 206 20.77 -8.64 9.80
C LEU A 206 21.77 -8.58 10.96
N VAL A 207 21.73 -9.57 11.85
CA VAL A 207 22.71 -9.70 12.95
C VAL A 207 24.11 -9.89 12.37
N ALA A 208 24.30 -10.82 11.42
CA ALA A 208 25.59 -11.08 10.80
C ALA A 208 26.16 -9.85 10.09
N VAL A 209 25.36 -9.14 9.29
CA VAL A 209 25.75 -7.88 8.64
C VAL A 209 26.24 -6.86 9.66
N ASN A 210 25.54 -6.71 10.78
CA ASN A 210 25.94 -5.75 11.81
C ASN A 210 27.19 -6.20 12.57
N LEU A 211 27.33 -7.50 12.86
CA LEU A 211 28.51 -8.08 13.49
C LEU A 211 29.75 -7.82 12.63
N THR A 212 29.73 -8.22 11.35
CA THR A 212 30.88 -8.04 10.44
C THR A 212 31.32 -6.58 10.28
N ASN A 213 30.39 -5.63 10.46
CA ASN A 213 30.69 -4.20 10.31
C ASN A 213 31.15 -3.52 11.61
N LYS A 214 30.78 -4.05 12.79
CA LYS A 214 30.90 -3.33 14.06
C LYS A 214 31.71 -4.06 15.12
N VAL A 215 31.93 -5.36 14.99
CA VAL A 215 32.54 -6.23 16.01
C VAL A 215 33.54 -7.16 15.36
N ASP A 216 34.79 -7.19 15.85
CA ASP A 216 35.73 -8.24 15.45
C ASP A 216 35.30 -9.57 16.06
N CYS A 217 34.81 -10.48 15.24
CA CYS A 217 34.27 -11.76 15.71
C CYS A 217 34.45 -12.90 14.69
N ASN A 218 34.47 -14.13 15.20
CA ASN A 218 34.25 -15.34 14.41
C ASN A 218 32.77 -15.69 14.50
N ILE A 219 32.11 -15.82 13.35
CA ILE A 219 30.70 -16.21 13.28
C ILE A 219 30.62 -17.71 13.05
N THR A 220 29.80 -18.40 13.84
CA THR A 220 29.38 -19.79 13.62
C THR A 220 27.88 -19.81 13.36
N VAL A 221 27.41 -20.56 12.37
CA VAL A 221 25.97 -20.67 12.05
C VAL A 221 25.50 -22.12 12.14
N THR A 222 24.30 -22.30 12.64
CA THR A 222 23.60 -23.59 12.63
C THR A 222 22.13 -23.40 12.26
N ASN A 223 21.55 -24.36 11.54
CA ASN A 223 20.14 -24.33 11.16
C ASN A 223 19.64 -25.76 10.93
N ARG A 224 18.34 -26.03 11.20
CA ARG A 224 17.73 -27.34 10.95
C ARG A 224 17.88 -27.81 9.50
N THR A 225 17.82 -26.88 8.56
CA THR A 225 18.08 -27.16 7.14
C THR A 225 19.54 -26.85 6.81
N ASN A 226 20.37 -27.89 6.67
CA ASN A 226 21.81 -27.76 6.42
C ASN A 226 22.14 -26.87 5.21
N ASN A 227 21.41 -27.01 4.10
CA ASN A 227 21.66 -26.20 2.90
C ASN A 227 21.56 -24.69 3.17
N LYS A 228 20.58 -24.25 3.96
CA LYS A 228 20.42 -22.82 4.31
C LYS A 228 21.58 -22.31 5.17
N ALA A 229 22.09 -23.14 6.09
CA ALA A 229 23.25 -22.77 6.90
C ALA A 229 24.55 -22.74 6.09
N ASP A 230 24.72 -23.65 5.12
CA ASP A 230 25.88 -23.66 4.22
C ASP A 230 25.90 -22.42 3.30
N GLU A 231 24.76 -22.05 2.73
CA GLU A 231 24.62 -20.80 1.95
C GLU A 231 24.94 -19.57 2.80
N PHE A 232 24.40 -19.50 4.02
CA PHE A 232 24.69 -18.42 4.97
C PHE A 232 26.17 -18.37 5.34
N ALA A 233 26.78 -19.53 5.63
CA ALA A 233 28.19 -19.65 5.98
C ALA A 233 29.09 -19.09 4.88
N LYS A 234 28.81 -19.43 3.62
CA LYS A 234 29.52 -18.88 2.46
C LYS A 234 29.33 -17.37 2.33
N LYS A 235 28.11 -16.87 2.51
CA LYS A 235 27.77 -15.44 2.36
C LYS A 235 28.49 -14.55 3.37
N PHE A 236 28.66 -15.02 4.61
CA PHE A 236 29.23 -14.24 5.72
C PHE A 236 30.61 -14.71 6.19
N ASN A 237 31.26 -15.62 5.44
CA ASN A 237 32.51 -16.26 5.83
C ASN A 237 32.45 -16.85 7.26
N ALA A 238 31.31 -17.46 7.60
CA ALA A 238 31.06 -18.06 8.91
C ALA A 238 31.38 -19.56 8.89
N SER A 239 31.64 -20.14 10.06
CA SER A 239 31.78 -21.58 10.24
C SER A 239 30.42 -22.25 10.34
N PHE A 240 30.25 -23.42 9.72
CA PHE A 240 29.01 -24.20 9.83
C PHE A 240 29.14 -25.30 10.89
N VAL A 241 28.10 -25.46 11.72
CA VAL A 241 27.95 -26.61 12.62
C VAL A 241 26.58 -27.26 12.47
N ASN A 242 26.54 -28.60 12.54
CA ASN A 242 25.29 -29.34 12.43
C ASN A 242 24.37 -29.05 13.64
N PHE A 243 23.09 -28.80 13.36
CA PHE A 243 22.08 -28.43 14.34
C PHE A 243 21.92 -29.46 15.47
N GLU A 244 22.04 -30.75 15.17
CA GLU A 244 21.93 -31.81 16.19
C GLU A 244 23.14 -31.81 17.15
N SER A 245 24.31 -31.40 16.66
CA SER A 245 25.55 -31.32 17.45
C SER A 245 25.81 -29.96 18.10
N LYS A 246 24.91 -28.97 17.87
CA LYS A 246 25.13 -27.56 18.22
C LYS A 246 25.51 -27.35 19.70
N ASN A 247 24.94 -28.16 20.58
CA ASN A 247 25.11 -28.06 22.03
C ASN A 247 26.57 -28.24 22.46
N GLN A 248 27.36 -29.01 21.71
CA GLN A 248 28.79 -29.26 21.98
C GLN A 248 29.66 -28.03 21.76
N PHE A 249 29.17 -27.04 21.00
CA PHE A 249 29.92 -25.85 20.63
C PHE A 249 29.63 -24.65 21.53
N TYR A 250 28.60 -24.71 22.38
CA TYR A 250 28.16 -23.57 23.21
C TYR A 250 29.26 -23.05 24.14
N ASN A 251 30.09 -23.93 24.72
CA ASN A 251 31.15 -23.54 25.66
C ASN A 251 32.26 -22.72 25.00
N ASN A 252 32.35 -22.74 23.67
CA ASN A 252 33.35 -21.98 22.91
C ASN A 252 32.82 -20.62 22.43
N GLN A 253 31.57 -20.28 22.71
CA GLN A 253 30.92 -19.05 22.28
C GLN A 253 30.87 -18.03 23.42
N ASP A 254 31.12 -16.76 23.09
CA ASP A 254 30.87 -15.62 23.98
C ASP A 254 29.41 -15.18 23.90
N VAL A 255 28.83 -15.28 22.70
CA VAL A 255 27.45 -14.89 22.42
C VAL A 255 26.75 -15.95 21.57
N ILE A 256 25.51 -16.29 21.92
CA ILE A 256 24.64 -17.14 21.09
C ILE A 256 23.34 -16.40 20.82
N VAL A 257 23.00 -16.21 19.55
CA VAL A 257 21.78 -15.53 19.10
C VAL A 257 20.83 -16.54 18.48
N PHE A 258 19.62 -16.64 19.02
CA PHE A 258 18.56 -17.51 18.52
C PHE A 258 17.56 -16.68 17.71
N SER A 259 17.33 -17.05 16.46
CA SER A 259 16.29 -16.45 15.62
C SER A 259 15.68 -17.48 14.68
N THR A 260 14.98 -18.46 15.26
CA THR A 260 14.32 -19.52 14.50
C THR A 260 12.80 -19.45 14.61
N SER A 261 12.11 -20.22 13.77
CA SER A 261 10.66 -20.42 13.83
C SER A 261 10.25 -21.65 14.65
N ALA A 262 11.10 -22.13 15.56
CA ALA A 262 10.78 -23.27 16.42
C ALA A 262 9.64 -22.92 17.39
N GLN A 263 8.73 -23.87 17.59
CA GLN A 263 7.58 -23.74 18.48
C GLN A 263 7.89 -24.13 19.94
N ASN A 264 9.02 -24.80 20.17
CA ASN A 264 9.48 -25.26 21.48
C ASN A 264 10.86 -24.66 21.78
N TYR A 265 11.26 -24.69 23.05
CA TYR A 265 12.62 -24.34 23.45
C TYR A 265 13.64 -25.22 22.73
N ILE A 266 14.66 -24.59 22.17
CA ILE A 266 15.82 -25.20 21.53
C ILE A 266 16.89 -25.54 22.58
N ILE A 267 16.91 -24.79 23.67
CA ILE A 267 17.79 -24.99 24.82
C ILE A 267 16.99 -24.80 26.11
N THR A 268 17.19 -25.73 27.04
CA THR A 268 16.57 -25.75 28.37
C THR A 268 17.62 -25.53 29.48
N LYS A 269 17.17 -25.16 30.68
CA LYS A 269 18.02 -24.99 31.86
C LYS A 269 18.75 -26.28 32.21
N GLU A 270 18.03 -27.40 32.22
CA GLU A 270 18.61 -28.72 32.52
C GLU A 270 19.75 -29.06 31.55
N GLU A 271 19.54 -28.88 30.24
CA GLU A 271 20.60 -29.08 29.24
C GLU A 271 21.79 -28.14 29.46
N THR A 272 21.52 -26.87 29.79
CA THR A 272 22.56 -25.85 30.02
C THR A 272 23.43 -26.17 31.23
N GLU A 273 22.82 -26.63 32.33
CA GLU A 273 23.51 -27.05 33.55
C GLU A 273 24.33 -28.32 33.30
N ASN A 274 23.76 -29.30 32.60
CA ASN A 274 24.44 -30.56 32.26
C ASN A 274 25.66 -30.35 31.34
N LEU A 275 25.62 -29.33 30.48
CA LEU A 275 26.70 -29.00 29.53
C LEU A 275 27.82 -28.15 30.17
N ASN A 276 27.66 -27.73 31.43
CA ASN A 276 28.59 -26.83 32.14
C ASN A 276 28.95 -25.59 31.30
N ILE A 277 27.93 -24.96 30.68
CA ILE A 277 28.12 -23.88 29.69
C ILE A 277 28.88 -22.66 30.26
N THR A 278 28.99 -22.56 31.57
CA THR A 278 29.43 -21.36 32.28
C THR A 278 30.76 -21.55 33.01
N ASN A 279 31.61 -22.49 32.59
CA ASN A 279 32.86 -22.92 33.24
C ASN A 279 33.86 -21.78 33.52
N SER A 280 33.51 -20.90 34.47
CA SER A 280 34.10 -19.60 34.84
C SER A 280 34.05 -18.47 33.80
N ARG A 281 33.40 -18.64 32.63
CA ARG A 281 33.29 -17.60 31.59
C ARG A 281 31.86 -17.09 31.43
N LYS A 282 31.74 -15.78 31.20
CA LYS A 282 30.46 -15.11 30.91
C LYS A 282 29.98 -15.49 29.50
N ILE A 283 28.73 -15.91 29.39
CA ILE A 283 28.05 -16.16 28.10
C ILE A 283 26.80 -15.28 27.98
N VAL A 284 26.59 -14.69 26.80
CA VAL A 284 25.38 -13.91 26.49
C VAL A 284 24.49 -14.70 25.56
N LEU A 285 23.25 -14.91 25.97
CA LEU A 285 22.23 -15.55 25.16
C LEU A 285 21.21 -14.50 24.72
N ILE A 286 21.00 -14.37 23.42
CA ILE A 286 20.03 -13.41 22.86
C ILE A 286 18.94 -14.19 22.14
N ASP A 287 17.70 -14.13 22.63
CA ASP A 287 16.55 -14.75 21.99
C ASP A 287 15.72 -13.72 21.22
N LEU A 288 15.81 -13.79 19.89
CA LEU A 288 15.06 -12.96 18.95
C LEU A 288 13.86 -13.70 18.35
N SER A 289 13.49 -14.85 18.90
CA SER A 289 12.49 -15.76 18.34
C SER A 289 11.11 -15.54 18.97
N VAL A 290 10.07 -15.68 18.15
CA VAL A 290 8.66 -15.68 18.60
C VAL A 290 7.96 -16.86 17.93
N PRO A 291 7.58 -17.93 18.67
CA PRO A 291 7.74 -18.15 20.11
C PRO A 291 9.20 -18.27 20.60
N ARG A 292 9.42 -18.10 21.92
CA ARG A 292 10.75 -18.12 22.53
C ARG A 292 11.45 -19.45 22.29
N ASN A 293 12.74 -19.39 21.98
CA ASN A 293 13.60 -20.54 21.73
C ASN A 293 14.48 -20.89 22.93
N ILE A 294 14.60 -19.98 23.91
CA ILE A 294 15.36 -20.20 25.14
C ILE A 294 14.39 -20.29 26.31
N GLU A 295 14.54 -21.32 27.15
CA GLU A 295 13.78 -21.43 28.39
C GLU A 295 14.12 -20.27 29.34
N PRO A 296 13.14 -19.50 29.85
CA PRO A 296 13.39 -18.32 30.69
C PRO A 296 14.24 -18.58 31.94
N GLU A 297 14.09 -19.76 32.54
CA GLU A 297 14.81 -20.18 33.75
C GLU A 297 16.33 -20.28 33.57
N ILE A 298 16.82 -20.34 32.33
CA ILE A 298 18.26 -20.28 32.00
C ILE A 298 18.89 -18.98 32.51
N GLY A 299 18.13 -17.87 32.56
CA GLY A 299 18.62 -16.59 33.09
C GLY A 299 19.03 -16.65 34.56
N ASN A 300 18.61 -17.67 35.31
CA ASN A 300 18.96 -17.87 36.72
C ASN A 300 20.30 -18.61 36.91
N ILE A 301 20.95 -19.06 35.83
CA ILE A 301 22.25 -19.75 35.89
C ILE A 301 23.38 -18.72 36.03
N ASN A 302 24.31 -18.97 36.96
CA ASN A 302 25.47 -18.12 37.17
C ASN A 302 26.29 -17.94 35.87
N ASN A 303 26.70 -16.70 35.59
CA ASN A 303 27.45 -16.29 34.40
C ASN A 303 26.71 -16.39 33.06
N VAL A 304 25.41 -16.68 33.05
CA VAL A 304 24.54 -16.55 31.86
C VAL A 304 23.83 -15.21 31.87
N TYR A 305 23.91 -14.48 30.77
CA TYR A 305 23.15 -13.26 30.55
C TYR A 305 22.14 -13.49 29.44
N LEU A 306 20.90 -13.77 29.83
CA LEU A 306 19.78 -13.93 28.90
C LEU A 306 19.17 -12.57 28.56
N LYS A 307 18.98 -12.32 27.27
CA LYS A 307 18.32 -11.15 26.72
C LYS A 307 17.31 -11.57 25.68
N THR A 308 16.12 -11.02 25.76
CA THR A 308 15.01 -11.33 24.86
C THR A 308 14.73 -10.17 23.91
N ILE A 309 13.90 -10.40 22.89
CA ILE A 309 13.41 -9.34 22.02
C ILE A 309 12.76 -8.19 22.82
N ASP A 310 12.00 -8.52 23.87
CA ASP A 310 11.34 -7.55 24.75
C ASP A 310 12.38 -6.68 25.50
N ASP A 311 13.49 -7.27 25.96
CA ASP A 311 14.58 -6.53 26.63
C ASP A 311 15.30 -5.56 25.69
N LEU A 312 15.40 -5.93 24.40
CA LEU A 312 16.00 -5.08 23.38
C LEU A 312 15.10 -3.90 23.02
N GLU A 313 13.78 -4.05 23.10
CA GLU A 313 12.83 -2.95 22.90
C GLU A 313 12.99 -1.85 23.97
N ILE A 314 13.29 -2.19 25.22
CA ILE A 314 13.53 -1.22 26.30
C ILE A 314 14.77 -0.35 26.03
N ILE A 315 15.81 -0.90 25.39
CA ILE A 315 17.04 -0.15 25.05
C ILE A 315 16.76 0.90 23.96
N ILE A 316 15.80 0.62 23.07
CA ILE A 316 15.34 1.55 22.03
C ILE A 316 14.64 2.78 22.65
N ASP A 317 14.02 2.65 23.82
CA ASP A 317 13.23 3.72 24.46
C ASP A 317 14.04 4.94 24.94
N SER A 318 15.36 4.81 25.14
CA SER A 318 16.23 5.96 25.51
C SER A 318 16.36 7.04 24.42
N SER A 319 15.85 6.78 23.21
CA SER A 319 15.84 7.69 22.04
C SER A 319 14.50 8.41 21.79
N ARG A 320 13.53 8.29 22.72
CA ARG A 320 12.12 8.66 22.51
C ARG A 320 11.88 10.12 22.10
N GLU A 321 12.60 11.08 22.68
CA GLU A 321 12.40 12.50 22.35
C GLU A 321 12.84 12.86 20.93
N GLU A 322 13.97 12.30 20.49
CA GLU A 322 14.44 12.49 19.10
C GLU A 322 13.50 11.82 18.12
N ARG A 323 13.00 10.63 18.47
CA ARG A 323 12.00 9.92 17.68
C ARG A 323 10.69 10.71 17.53
N LEU A 324 10.19 11.32 18.62
CA LEU A 324 9.00 12.16 18.57
C LEU A 324 9.20 13.36 17.63
N ARG A 325 10.38 13.99 17.64
CA ARG A 325 10.70 15.08 16.70
C ARG A 325 10.66 14.61 15.24
N GLU A 326 11.18 13.43 14.95
CA GLU A 326 11.16 12.88 13.58
C GLU A 326 9.75 12.45 13.13
N ILE A 327 8.91 11.96 14.05
CA ILE A 327 7.49 11.70 13.78
C ILE A 327 6.76 13.01 13.42
N ILE A 328 6.97 14.08 14.17
CA ILE A 328 6.34 15.39 13.87
C ILE A 328 6.74 15.87 12.47
N LYS A 329 8.02 15.74 12.09
CA LYS A 329 8.47 16.08 10.73
C LYS A 329 7.77 15.23 9.66
N ALA A 330 7.61 13.94 9.91
CA ALA A 330 6.90 13.05 9.00
C ALA A 330 5.41 13.42 8.87
N GLU A 331 4.75 13.76 9.96
CA GLU A 331 3.36 14.23 9.96
C GLU A 331 3.19 15.52 9.15
N ILE A 332 4.15 16.44 9.21
CA ILE A 332 4.15 17.65 8.37
C ILE A 332 4.22 17.28 6.87
N ILE A 333 5.10 16.36 6.50
CA ILE A 333 5.23 15.88 5.10
C ILE A 333 3.94 15.20 4.65
N ILE A 334 3.36 14.33 5.49
CA ILE A 334 2.10 13.63 5.21
C ILE A 334 0.98 14.64 4.98
N LYS A 335 0.85 15.64 5.86
CA LYS A 335 -0.16 16.68 5.75
C LYS A 335 -0.01 17.49 4.46
N GLU A 336 1.20 17.93 4.12
CA GLU A 336 1.49 18.67 2.88
C GLU A 336 1.04 17.90 1.64
N VAL A 337 1.30 16.59 1.58
CA VAL A 337 0.92 15.78 0.42
C VAL A 337 -0.57 15.41 0.44
N GLN A 338 -1.17 15.24 1.62
CA GLN A 338 -2.61 15.06 1.78
C GLN A 338 -3.37 16.29 1.26
N GLU A 339 -2.93 17.50 1.60
CA GLU A 339 -3.52 18.74 1.08
C GLU A 339 -3.46 18.79 -0.45
N LYS A 340 -2.34 18.40 -1.06
CA LYS A 340 -2.21 18.29 -2.54
C LYS A 340 -3.15 17.25 -3.14
N PHE A 341 -3.38 16.14 -2.45
CA PHE A 341 -4.32 15.11 -2.90
C PHE A 341 -5.75 15.63 -2.84
N THR A 342 -6.11 16.28 -1.72
CA THR A 342 -7.42 16.92 -1.52
C THR A 342 -7.68 18.01 -2.56
N GLU A 343 -6.70 18.87 -2.88
CA GLU A 343 -6.82 19.85 -3.96
C GLU A 343 -7.11 19.17 -5.30
N TRP A 344 -6.30 18.16 -5.66
CA TRP A 344 -6.50 17.40 -6.90
C TRP A 344 -7.87 16.73 -6.97
N TYR A 345 -8.33 16.16 -5.86
CA TYR A 345 -9.63 15.49 -5.73
C TYR A 345 -10.79 16.46 -5.94
N ASN A 346 -10.77 17.61 -5.26
CA ASN A 346 -11.84 18.59 -5.37
C ASN A 346 -11.96 19.15 -6.79
N MET A 347 -10.83 19.30 -7.50
CA MET A 347 -10.80 19.71 -8.90
C MET A 347 -11.44 18.70 -9.86
N GLN A 348 -11.59 17.42 -9.48
CA GLN A 348 -12.24 16.42 -10.34
C GLN A 348 -13.71 16.72 -10.62
N SER A 349 -14.37 17.46 -9.71
CA SER A 349 -15.75 17.93 -9.91
C SER A 349 -15.85 19.09 -10.92
N ILE A 350 -14.80 19.92 -11.01
CA ILE A 350 -14.75 21.14 -11.83
C ILE A 350 -14.31 20.86 -13.27
N ILE A 351 -13.31 20.00 -13.46
CA ILE A 351 -12.72 19.70 -14.78
C ILE A 351 -13.77 19.37 -15.85
N PRO A 352 -14.79 18.53 -15.60
CA PRO A 352 -15.82 18.20 -16.59
C PRO A 352 -16.68 19.42 -16.94
N VAL A 353 -17.02 20.25 -15.95
CA VAL A 353 -17.78 21.49 -16.15
C VAL A 353 -17.00 22.43 -17.04
N MET A 354 -15.70 22.64 -16.77
CA MET A 354 -14.83 23.50 -17.57
C MET A 354 -14.68 22.99 -19.01
N ARG A 355 -14.61 21.67 -19.21
CA ARG A 355 -14.61 21.07 -20.56
C ARG A 355 -15.89 21.40 -21.31
N GLY A 356 -17.03 21.34 -20.63
CA GLY A 356 -18.31 21.73 -21.21
C GLY A 356 -18.41 23.22 -21.53
N ILE A 357 -17.92 24.10 -20.64
CA ILE A 357 -17.83 25.55 -20.91
C ILE A 357 -16.98 25.83 -22.15
N LYS A 358 -15.83 25.14 -22.29
CA LYS A 358 -15.00 25.25 -23.51
C LYS A 358 -15.77 24.82 -24.76
N GLY A 359 -16.62 23.79 -24.65
CA GLY A 359 -17.54 23.39 -25.72
C GLY A 359 -18.51 24.51 -26.12
N GLU A 360 -19.13 25.18 -25.14
CA GLU A 360 -20.01 26.32 -25.39
C GLU A 360 -19.27 27.51 -26.05
N PHE A 361 -18.04 27.80 -25.61
CA PHE A 361 -17.21 28.84 -26.25
C PHE A 361 -16.89 28.50 -27.71
N ASN A 362 -16.61 27.23 -28.02
CA ASN A 362 -16.41 26.79 -29.39
C ASN A 362 -17.69 26.95 -30.24
N ALA A 363 -18.86 26.62 -29.70
CA ALA A 363 -20.13 26.83 -30.40
C ALA A 363 -20.43 28.31 -30.67
N ILE A 364 -20.12 29.18 -29.70
CA ILE A 364 -20.22 30.65 -29.89
C ILE A 364 -19.26 31.13 -30.97
N LYS A 365 -18.01 30.65 -30.96
CA LYS A 365 -16.99 30.95 -31.97
C LYS A 365 -17.49 30.59 -33.37
N GLU A 366 -18.00 29.38 -33.57
CA GLU A 366 -18.53 28.93 -34.87
C GLU A 366 -19.67 29.83 -35.36
N ARG A 367 -20.63 30.16 -34.48
CA ARG A 367 -21.75 31.05 -34.82
C ARG A 367 -21.29 32.45 -35.20
N LEU A 368 -20.28 33.00 -34.52
CA LEU A 368 -19.73 34.31 -34.84
C LEU A 368 -19.04 34.29 -36.21
N ILE A 369 -18.23 33.26 -36.49
CA ILE A 369 -17.59 33.12 -37.81
C ILE A 369 -18.63 33.06 -38.93
N GLU A 370 -19.72 32.32 -38.73
CA GLU A 370 -20.83 32.25 -39.69
C GLU A 370 -21.55 33.60 -39.85
N THR A 371 -21.85 34.28 -38.74
CA THR A 371 -22.52 35.60 -38.72
C THR A 371 -21.74 36.65 -39.51
N TYR A 372 -20.41 36.64 -39.35
CA TYR A 372 -19.52 37.62 -40.00
C TYR A 372 -18.92 37.10 -41.32
N SER A 373 -19.40 35.96 -41.84
CA SER A 373 -18.85 35.29 -43.03
C SER A 373 -18.75 36.19 -44.27
N THR A 374 -19.73 37.08 -44.48
CA THR A 374 -19.74 38.02 -45.62
C THR A 374 -18.69 39.12 -45.47
N GLN A 375 -18.38 39.56 -44.25
CA GLN A 375 -17.32 40.55 -44.01
C GLN A 375 -15.93 39.91 -44.03
N LEU A 376 -15.85 38.61 -43.73
CA LEU A 376 -14.63 37.81 -43.80
C LEU A 376 -14.35 37.28 -45.21
N SER A 377 -15.25 37.45 -46.18
CA SER A 377 -15.12 36.87 -47.52
C SER A 377 -13.97 37.45 -48.33
N SER A 378 -13.56 38.68 -48.05
CA SER A 378 -12.42 39.35 -48.70
C SER A 378 -11.05 38.92 -48.16
N LEU A 379 -11.00 38.14 -47.08
CA LEU A 379 -9.76 37.66 -46.49
C LEU A 379 -9.25 36.39 -47.19
N THR A 380 -7.93 36.21 -47.21
CA THR A 380 -7.32 34.95 -47.65
C THR A 380 -7.59 33.83 -46.63
N ASP A 381 -7.47 32.58 -47.06
CA ASP A 381 -7.69 31.44 -46.16
C ASP A 381 -6.68 31.41 -45.01
N GLU A 382 -5.43 31.84 -45.27
CA GLU A 382 -4.41 32.01 -44.23
C GLU A 382 -4.83 33.06 -43.18
N GLN A 383 -5.38 34.21 -43.61
CA GLN A 383 -5.87 35.25 -42.69
C GLN A 383 -7.07 34.77 -41.88
N LYS A 384 -8.00 34.02 -42.48
CA LYS A 384 -9.13 33.41 -41.76
C LYS A 384 -8.66 32.40 -40.71
N GLU A 385 -7.62 31.64 -41.02
CA GLU A 385 -7.05 30.67 -40.08
C GLU A 385 -6.34 31.36 -38.91
N VAL A 386 -5.62 32.46 -39.15
CA VAL A 386 -5.05 33.29 -38.08
C VAL A 386 -6.14 33.79 -37.14
N ILE A 387 -7.28 34.24 -37.66
CA ILE A 387 -8.42 34.69 -36.82
C ILE A 387 -8.94 33.55 -35.95
N LYS A 388 -9.14 32.34 -36.51
CA LYS A 388 -9.57 31.17 -35.73
C LYS A 388 -8.57 30.85 -34.62
N ASN A 389 -7.27 30.82 -34.95
CA ASN A 389 -6.21 30.55 -33.98
C ASN A 389 -6.17 31.58 -32.85
N ILE A 390 -6.43 32.86 -33.13
CA ILE A 390 -6.56 33.90 -32.10
C ILE A 390 -7.75 33.61 -31.20
N MET A 391 -8.91 33.27 -31.75
CA MET A 391 -10.12 32.95 -30.97
C MET A 391 -9.96 31.68 -30.12
N ASP A 392 -9.25 30.67 -30.64
CA ASP A 392 -8.91 29.45 -29.90
C ASP A 392 -7.95 29.75 -28.75
N SER A 393 -6.88 30.49 -29.03
CA SER A 393 -5.91 30.91 -28.01
C SER A 393 -6.56 31.78 -26.92
N TYR A 394 -7.47 32.68 -27.30
CA TYR A 394 -8.25 33.49 -26.36
C TYR A 394 -9.11 32.62 -25.43
N SER A 395 -9.84 31.66 -26.01
CA SER A 395 -10.72 30.75 -25.26
C SER A 395 -9.91 29.87 -24.31
N ASP A 396 -8.79 29.31 -24.77
CA ASP A 396 -7.88 28.50 -23.96
C ASP A 396 -7.25 29.30 -22.83
N THR A 397 -6.83 30.53 -23.11
CA THR A 397 -6.28 31.44 -22.10
C THR A 397 -7.33 31.79 -21.05
N LEU A 398 -8.57 32.04 -21.45
CA LEU A 398 -9.67 32.34 -20.53
C LEU A 398 -9.99 31.14 -19.63
N ILE A 399 -10.12 29.94 -20.20
CA ILE A 399 -10.37 28.70 -19.44
C ILE A 399 -9.23 28.42 -18.45
N LYS A 400 -7.98 28.57 -18.90
CA LYS A 400 -6.80 28.41 -18.04
C LYS A 400 -6.80 29.42 -16.90
N THR A 401 -7.11 30.69 -17.17
CA THR A 401 -7.18 31.75 -16.15
C THR A 401 -8.27 31.46 -15.12
N ILE A 402 -9.46 31.05 -15.56
CA ILE A 402 -10.54 30.65 -14.66
C ILE A 402 -10.09 29.47 -13.78
N MET A 403 -9.51 28.43 -14.37
CA MET A 403 -9.01 27.26 -13.63
C MET A 403 -7.94 27.62 -12.58
N LEU A 404 -7.03 28.55 -12.90
CA LEU A 404 -6.02 29.04 -11.96
C LEU A 404 -6.68 29.82 -10.81
N ASN A 405 -7.57 30.76 -11.12
CA ASN A 405 -8.25 31.56 -10.10
C ASN A 405 -9.16 30.71 -9.21
N LEU A 406 -9.80 29.67 -9.76
CA LEU A 406 -10.60 28.73 -8.98
C LEU A 406 -9.76 27.99 -7.94
N LYS A 407 -8.53 27.62 -8.29
CA LYS A 407 -7.58 26.99 -7.36
C LYS A 407 -7.09 27.95 -6.27
N GLU A 408 -6.88 29.22 -6.61
CA GLU A 408 -6.32 30.21 -5.68
C GLU A 408 -7.35 30.78 -4.70
N VAL A 409 -8.59 30.99 -5.14
CA VAL A 409 -9.56 31.82 -4.41
C VAL A 409 -10.68 31.01 -3.77
N THR A 410 -10.86 29.75 -4.17
CA THR A 410 -11.97 28.93 -3.67
C THR A 410 -11.50 27.99 -2.58
N ASP A 411 -12.14 28.05 -1.43
CA ASP A 411 -12.05 26.99 -0.44
C ASP A 411 -12.40 25.65 -1.12
N PRO A 412 -11.52 24.63 -1.06
CA PRO A 412 -11.77 23.35 -1.69
C PRO A 412 -13.11 22.70 -1.31
N ALA A 413 -13.63 22.98 -0.11
CA ALA A 413 -14.95 22.51 0.33
C ALA A 413 -16.12 23.09 -0.49
N HIS A 414 -15.94 24.25 -1.11
CA HIS A 414 -16.98 24.96 -1.87
C HIS A 414 -16.88 24.73 -3.39
N LEU A 415 -15.82 24.07 -3.88
CA LEU A 415 -15.62 23.81 -5.31
C LEU A 415 -16.79 23.03 -5.93
N HIS A 416 -17.40 22.10 -5.21
CA HIS A 416 -18.56 21.36 -5.72
C HIS A 416 -19.75 22.29 -6.04
N HIS A 417 -20.11 23.18 -5.11
CA HIS A 417 -21.19 24.15 -5.31
C HIS A 417 -20.89 25.14 -6.43
N LEU A 418 -19.62 25.54 -6.55
CA LEU A 418 -19.18 26.41 -7.62
C LEU A 418 -19.25 25.72 -8.99
N GLY A 419 -18.88 24.45 -9.07
CA GLY A 419 -19.06 23.62 -10.27
C GLY A 419 -20.52 23.57 -10.73
N ASP A 420 -21.45 23.36 -9.79
CA ASP A 420 -22.89 23.38 -10.07
C ASP A 420 -23.39 24.75 -10.54
N ALA A 421 -22.92 25.83 -9.90
CA ALA A 421 -23.25 27.20 -10.29
C ALA A 421 -22.74 27.51 -11.70
N LEU A 422 -21.50 27.14 -12.02
CA LEU A 422 -20.92 27.29 -13.35
C LEU A 422 -21.69 26.49 -14.40
N LYS A 423 -22.03 25.23 -14.09
CA LYS A 423 -22.81 24.37 -14.98
C LYS A 423 -24.16 25.01 -15.33
N ARG A 424 -24.87 25.58 -14.34
CA ARG A 424 -26.15 26.29 -14.54
C ARG A 424 -25.98 27.59 -15.32
N THR A 425 -24.95 28.38 -14.99
CA THR A 425 -24.68 29.68 -15.60
C THR A 425 -24.39 29.55 -17.09
N PHE A 426 -23.56 28.58 -17.47
CA PHE A 426 -23.17 28.34 -18.86
C PHE A 426 -24.04 27.31 -19.57
N LYS A 427 -25.12 26.82 -18.93
CA LYS A 427 -26.03 25.80 -19.49
C LYS A 427 -25.31 24.56 -20.04
N VAL A 428 -24.27 24.12 -19.35
CA VAL A 428 -23.44 22.99 -19.79
C VAL A 428 -24.19 21.67 -19.62
N HIS A 429 -24.36 20.94 -20.72
CA HIS A 429 -24.87 19.57 -20.74
C HIS A 429 -23.72 18.56 -20.76
N LEU A 430 -23.52 17.83 -19.66
CA LEU A 430 -22.50 16.78 -19.59
C LEU A 430 -23.10 15.47 -20.12
N ASN A 431 -22.63 15.00 -21.28
CA ASN A 431 -22.96 13.67 -21.79
C ASN A 431 -22.03 12.62 -21.14
N GLU A 432 -22.58 11.48 -20.72
CA GLU A 432 -21.88 10.47 -19.90
C GLU A 432 -20.75 9.69 -20.61
N HIS A 433 -20.56 9.86 -21.92
CA HIS A 433 -19.64 9.01 -22.70
C HIS A 433 -18.57 9.80 -23.47
N THR A 434 -17.67 10.50 -22.78
CA THR A 434 -16.42 10.98 -23.40
C THR A 434 -15.27 11.01 -22.38
N ASN A 435 -14.89 9.84 -21.86
CA ASN A 435 -13.61 9.65 -21.16
C ASN A 435 -13.04 8.28 -21.58
N ASN A 436 -12.70 8.13 -22.86
CA ASN A 436 -11.76 7.10 -23.29
C ASN A 436 -11.02 7.58 -24.56
N PRO A 437 -9.77 8.08 -24.47
CA PRO A 437 -9.01 8.50 -25.64
C PRO A 437 -8.52 7.34 -26.54
N HIS A 438 -8.81 6.08 -26.19
CA HIS A 438 -8.24 4.91 -26.88
C HIS A 438 -9.25 4.00 -27.59
N ALA A 439 -10.52 4.40 -27.74
CA ALA A 439 -11.54 3.54 -28.37
C ALA A 439 -11.63 3.61 -29.91
N ASN A 440 -10.76 4.38 -30.59
CA ASN A 440 -10.72 4.44 -32.05
C ASN A 440 -9.41 3.86 -32.58
N MET A 441 -9.28 2.53 -32.56
CA MET A 441 -8.45 1.79 -33.52
C MET A 441 -8.91 0.32 -33.59
N ASN A 442 -9.47 -0.02 -34.74
CA ASN A 442 -9.65 -1.36 -35.34
C ASN A 442 -10.59 -2.39 -34.68
N ASN A 443 -11.70 -2.69 -35.36
CA ASN A 443 -11.97 -4.07 -35.78
C ASN A 443 -12.86 -4.14 -37.05
N PRO A 444 -12.37 -4.67 -38.19
CA PRO A 444 -13.12 -4.81 -39.43
C PRO A 444 -13.68 -6.23 -39.59
N HIS A 445 -14.69 -6.63 -38.80
CA HIS A 445 -15.40 -7.89 -39.07
C HIS A 445 -16.82 -7.85 -38.51
N GLU A 446 -17.74 -7.27 -39.28
CA GLU A 446 -19.17 -7.62 -39.20
C GLU A 446 -19.88 -7.26 -40.52
N LYS A 447 -19.55 -8.03 -41.55
CA LYS A 447 -20.42 -8.23 -42.72
C LYS A 447 -20.47 -9.73 -42.97
N MET A 448 -21.46 -10.40 -42.42
CA MET A 448 -21.98 -11.63 -43.01
C MET A 448 -23.50 -11.60 -42.94
N THR A 449 -24.07 -11.73 -44.13
CA THR A 449 -25.46 -11.63 -44.53
C THR A 449 -26.19 -12.97 -44.36
N ASN A 450 -27.43 -12.89 -43.87
CA ASN A 450 -28.60 -13.76 -44.13
C ASN A 450 -28.54 -15.27 -43.80
N PRO A 451 -29.67 -15.85 -43.35
CA PRO A 451 -30.57 -16.44 -44.34
C PRO A 451 -32.07 -16.18 -44.13
N HIS A 452 -32.73 -16.04 -45.28
CA HIS A 452 -34.10 -16.42 -45.65
C HIS A 452 -34.97 -17.09 -44.58
N GLU A 453 -36.18 -16.56 -44.38
CA GLU A 453 -37.42 -17.22 -44.81
C GLU A 453 -38.61 -16.28 -44.62
N ASN A 454 -39.30 -15.95 -45.71
CA ASN A 454 -40.64 -15.41 -45.65
C ASN A 454 -41.42 -15.83 -46.90
N MET A 455 -42.70 -16.13 -46.66
CA MET A 455 -43.82 -16.38 -47.59
C MET A 455 -44.06 -17.84 -48.03
N THR A 456 -45.14 -18.44 -47.54
CA THR A 456 -46.47 -18.48 -48.22
C THR A 456 -47.46 -19.37 -47.45
N ASN A 457 -48.62 -18.84 -47.03
CA ASN A 457 -49.94 -19.11 -47.64
C ASN A 457 -51.10 -18.51 -46.78
N PRO A 458 -52.20 -18.01 -47.37
CA PRO A 458 -53.33 -17.37 -46.67
C PRO A 458 -54.56 -18.30 -46.51
N HIS A 459 -55.57 -17.77 -45.81
CA HIS A 459 -56.94 -18.28 -45.59
C HIS A 459 -57.10 -19.35 -44.48
N LEU A 460 -58.12 -19.37 -43.61
CA LEU A 460 -59.47 -18.80 -43.61
C LEU A 460 -60.07 -18.83 -42.16
N HIS A 461 -60.91 -17.83 -41.84
CA HIS A 461 -62.10 -17.81 -40.95
C HIS A 461 -62.09 -18.00 -39.41
N HIS A 462 -62.76 -16.99 -38.78
CA HIS A 462 -63.72 -17.01 -37.65
C HIS A 462 -63.23 -17.55 -36.29
N HIS A 463 -63.53 -16.96 -35.11
CA HIS A 463 -64.73 -16.27 -34.61
C HIS A 463 -64.38 -15.63 -33.24
N HIS A 464 -65.09 -14.54 -32.88
CA HIS A 464 -65.59 -14.14 -31.53
C HIS A 464 -64.67 -14.23 -30.28
N ALA A 465 -64.71 -13.34 -29.30
CA ALA A 465 -65.68 -12.32 -28.91
C ALA A 465 -65.06 -11.42 -27.81
N PHE A 466 -65.50 -10.15 -27.85
CA PHE A 466 -65.65 -9.11 -26.82
C PHE A 466 -64.49 -8.74 -25.88
#